data_AF-A0A4P5T1H8-F1
#
_entry.id   AF-A0A4P5T1H8-F1
#
_cell.length_a   1.000
_cell.length_b   1.000
_cell.length_c   1.000
_cell.angle_alpha   90.00
_cell.angle_beta   90.00
_cell.angle_gamma   90.00
#
_symmetry.space_group_name_H-M   'P 1'
#
loop_
_entity.id
_entity.type
_entity.pdbx_description
1 polymer ?
#
loop_
_entity_poly.entity_id
_entity_poly.type
_entity_poly.pdbx_seq_one_letter_code
_entity_poly.pdbx_strand_id
1 'polypeptide(L)'
;MDQLDRKQGPWVESVPEQRGERGYEEEGHYDNGQREGLWKRFSLEGVKIAEENYRWGKLHGNQRYYSYNGGLIREEQWRAMDPAIAYDTVAVYDLKDPDKQIGEVVVKNEGIAMRHGRMVHYDPRSGRVLLVENYVMNKLQEETAVPAVPDTTPRVIPKVIQEYDKKKKKN
;
A
#
# COMPACT_ATOMS: atom_id res chain seq x y z
N MET A 1 25.25 -5.26 5.54
CA MET A 1 25.44 -3.86 5.96
C MET A 1 26.31 -3.15 4.93
N ASP A 2 26.08 -1.87 4.65
CA ASP A 2 26.97 -1.03 3.80
C ASP A 2 28.11 -0.40 4.63
N GLN A 3 29.07 0.28 4.00
CA GLN A 3 30.15 1.09 4.60
C GLN A 3 29.67 2.14 5.63
N LEU A 4 28.39 2.52 5.59
CA LEU A 4 27.66 3.38 6.54
C LEU A 4 26.86 2.60 7.60
N ASP A 5 27.09 1.30 7.75
CA ASP A 5 26.39 0.38 8.67
C ASP A 5 24.87 0.25 8.43
N ARG A 6 24.41 0.65 7.25
CA ARG A 6 22.99 0.56 6.87
C ARG A 6 22.63 -0.84 6.39
N LYS A 7 21.45 -1.32 6.76
CA LYS A 7 20.91 -2.59 6.24
C LYS A 7 20.75 -2.48 4.72
N GLN A 8 21.25 -3.48 4.00
CA GLN A 8 21.20 -3.56 2.55
C GLN A 8 21.00 -5.03 2.14
N GLY A 9 20.25 -5.28 1.08
CA GLY A 9 20.04 -6.63 0.56
C GLY A 9 18.86 -7.35 1.21
N PRO A 10 18.76 -8.69 1.08
CA PRO A 10 17.75 -9.48 1.75
C PRO A 10 18.04 -9.62 3.26
N TRP A 11 17.00 -9.51 4.08
CA TRP A 11 17.06 -9.65 5.53
C TRP A 11 15.90 -10.48 6.04
N VAL A 12 16.15 -11.15 7.17
CA VAL A 12 15.14 -11.82 7.98
C VAL A 12 15.24 -11.27 9.39
N GLU A 13 14.12 -10.80 9.95
CA GLU A 13 14.01 -10.28 11.31
C GLU A 13 13.03 -11.15 12.10
N SER A 14 13.48 -11.69 13.23
CA SER A 14 12.63 -12.50 14.12
C SER A 14 12.27 -11.71 15.37
N VAL A 15 10.98 -11.51 15.61
CA VAL A 15 10.44 -10.87 16.81
C VAL A 15 9.89 -11.96 17.73
N PRO A 16 10.49 -12.17 18.91
CA PRO A 16 10.02 -13.19 19.84
C PRO A 16 8.69 -12.80 20.48
N GLU A 17 7.94 -13.80 20.95
CA GLU A 17 6.74 -13.57 21.75
C GLU A 17 7.09 -12.80 23.03
N GLN A 18 6.38 -11.70 23.29
CA GLN A 18 6.63 -10.87 24.46
C GLN A 18 5.32 -10.44 25.12
N ARG A 19 5.18 -10.74 26.42
CA ARG A 19 4.02 -10.32 27.26
C ARG A 19 2.64 -10.67 26.68
N GLY A 20 2.52 -11.80 25.97
CA GLY A 20 1.27 -12.27 25.39
C GLY A 20 1.02 -11.82 23.94
N GLU A 21 1.87 -10.96 23.38
CA GLU A 21 1.88 -10.64 21.95
C GLU A 21 2.62 -11.73 21.19
N ARG A 22 1.94 -12.40 20.26
CA ARG A 22 2.53 -13.47 19.44
C ARG A 22 3.75 -12.95 18.68
N GLY A 23 4.84 -13.71 18.73
CA GLY A 23 6.01 -13.43 17.92
C GLY A 23 5.73 -13.66 16.43
N TYR A 24 6.60 -13.11 15.60
CA TYR A 24 6.56 -13.27 14.15
C TYR A 24 7.96 -13.13 13.55
N GLU A 25 8.13 -13.67 12.35
CA GLU A 25 9.31 -13.50 11.53
C GLU A 25 8.93 -12.67 10.30
N GLU A 26 9.78 -11.76 9.89
CA GLU A 26 9.60 -10.99 8.66
C GLU A 26 10.83 -11.07 7.78
N GLU A 27 10.61 -11.30 6.49
CA GLU A 27 11.66 -11.34 5.48
C GLU A 27 11.38 -10.31 4.39
N GLY A 28 12.43 -9.71 3.86
CA GLY A 28 12.31 -8.73 2.78
C GLY A 28 13.64 -8.14 2.38
N HIS A 29 13.59 -7.05 1.64
CA HIS A 29 14.78 -6.37 1.15
C HIS A 29 14.93 -4.98 1.79
N TYR A 30 16.16 -4.64 2.18
CA TYR A 30 16.53 -3.31 2.60
C TYR A 30 17.32 -2.61 1.50
N ASP A 31 16.95 -1.35 1.23
CA ASP A 31 17.73 -0.41 0.43
C ASP A 31 18.07 0.84 1.26
N ASN A 32 19.36 1.15 1.39
CA ASN A 32 19.89 2.28 2.14
C ASN A 32 19.35 2.37 3.58
N GLY A 33 19.16 1.23 4.24
CA GLY A 33 18.60 1.15 5.59
C GLY A 33 17.08 1.23 5.68
N GLN A 34 16.37 1.33 4.56
CA GLN A 34 14.91 1.41 4.50
C GLN A 34 14.32 0.14 3.85
N ARG A 35 13.12 -0.27 4.29
CA ARG A 35 12.42 -1.40 3.69
C ARG A 35 12.03 -1.08 2.26
N GLU A 36 12.35 -1.96 1.33
CA GLU A 36 12.10 -1.79 -0.10
C GLU A 36 11.54 -3.09 -0.69
N GLY A 37 10.58 -2.97 -1.61
CA GLY A 37 9.97 -4.11 -2.29
C GLY A 37 9.03 -4.93 -1.40
N LEU A 38 8.90 -6.21 -1.74
CA LEU A 38 8.00 -7.13 -1.05
C LEU A 38 8.62 -7.63 0.26
N TRP A 39 7.90 -7.38 1.33
CA TRP A 39 8.13 -7.90 2.67
C TRP A 39 7.06 -8.92 3.01
N LYS A 40 7.45 -10.02 3.65
CA LYS A 40 6.53 -11.09 4.05
C LYS A 40 6.68 -11.29 5.54
N ARG A 41 5.56 -11.46 6.23
CA ARG A 41 5.53 -11.79 7.65
C ARG A 41 4.93 -13.18 7.85
N PHE A 42 5.59 -13.97 8.68
CA PHE A 42 5.22 -15.30 9.08
C PHE A 42 5.01 -15.34 10.61
N SER A 43 4.08 -16.16 11.08
CA SER A 43 4.02 -16.52 12.49
C SER A 43 5.24 -17.38 12.85
N LEU A 44 5.54 -17.50 14.14
CA LEU A 44 6.56 -18.45 14.63
C LEU A 44 6.26 -19.92 14.27
N GLU A 45 5.02 -20.22 13.85
CA GLU A 45 4.59 -21.53 13.37
C GLU A 45 4.82 -21.70 11.84
N GLY A 46 5.40 -20.70 11.17
CA GLY A 46 5.68 -20.70 9.73
C GLY A 46 4.48 -20.36 8.83
N VAL A 47 3.35 -19.92 9.41
CA VAL A 47 2.17 -19.53 8.63
C VAL A 47 2.32 -18.09 8.17
N LYS A 48 2.14 -17.83 6.87
CA LYS A 48 2.19 -16.47 6.34
C LYS A 48 1.00 -15.66 6.87
N ILE A 49 1.28 -14.54 7.53
CA ILE A 49 0.29 -13.63 8.12
C ILE A 49 0.23 -12.26 7.43
N ALA A 50 1.28 -11.85 6.70
CA ALA A 50 1.23 -10.64 5.89
C ALA A 50 2.14 -10.68 4.65
N GLU A 51 1.74 -9.96 3.62
CA GLU A 51 2.55 -9.60 2.44
C GLU A 51 2.41 -8.10 2.23
N GLU A 52 3.48 -7.38 2.51
CA GLU A 52 3.51 -5.94 2.53
C GLU A 52 4.51 -5.42 1.49
N ASN A 53 4.09 -4.53 0.60
CA ASN A 53 4.99 -3.91 -0.35
C ASN A 53 5.41 -2.54 0.19
N TYR A 54 6.72 -2.29 0.17
CA TYR A 54 7.34 -1.06 0.64
C TYR A 54 8.10 -0.35 -0.48
N ARG A 55 8.15 0.98 -0.37
CA ARG A 55 8.98 1.85 -1.20
C ARG A 55 9.46 3.01 -0.36
N TRP A 56 10.77 3.24 -0.31
CA TRP A 56 11.40 4.25 0.55
C TRP A 56 11.00 4.09 2.02
N GLY A 57 10.93 2.85 2.51
CA GLY A 57 10.52 2.55 3.88
C GLY A 57 9.05 2.79 4.20
N LYS A 58 8.21 3.12 3.21
CA LYS A 58 6.77 3.41 3.37
C LYS A 58 5.92 2.40 2.59
N LEU A 59 4.71 2.11 3.05
CA LEU A 59 3.79 1.20 2.37
C LEU A 59 3.44 1.71 0.95
N HIS A 60 3.58 0.84 -0.03
CA HIS A 60 3.34 1.15 -1.44
C HIS A 60 2.78 -0.07 -2.18
N GLY A 61 1.77 0.12 -3.01
CA GLY A 61 1.09 -0.94 -3.74
C GLY A 61 0.23 -1.83 -2.85
N ASN A 62 0.04 -3.06 -3.30
CA ASN A 62 -0.88 -4.02 -2.70
C ASN A 62 -0.32 -4.58 -1.39
N GLN A 63 -1.13 -4.59 -0.34
CA GLN A 63 -0.82 -5.27 0.92
C GLN A 63 -1.86 -6.37 1.13
N ARG A 64 -1.46 -7.51 1.67
CA ARG A 64 -2.36 -8.62 1.97
C ARG A 64 -2.09 -9.10 3.38
N TYR A 65 -3.17 -9.26 4.14
CA TYR A 65 -3.11 -9.74 5.51
C TYR A 65 -3.91 -11.02 5.62
N TYR A 66 -3.31 -12.01 6.26
CA TYR A 66 -3.83 -13.35 6.42
C TYR A 66 -4.01 -13.64 7.91
N SER A 67 -5.01 -14.47 8.20
CA SER A 67 -5.21 -15.03 9.52
C SER A 67 -4.16 -16.10 9.81
N TYR A 68 -3.96 -16.45 11.08
CA TYR A 68 -3.08 -17.55 11.50
C TYR A 68 -3.50 -18.93 10.95
N ASN A 69 -4.72 -19.05 10.39
CA ASN A 69 -5.17 -20.24 9.69
C ASN A 69 -4.92 -20.20 8.15
N GLY A 70 -4.28 -19.13 7.65
CA GLY A 70 -4.00 -18.92 6.22
C GLY A 70 -5.12 -18.24 5.42
N GLY A 71 -6.28 -17.97 6.02
CA GLY A 71 -7.37 -17.26 5.35
C GLY A 71 -7.04 -15.80 5.10
N LEU A 72 -7.26 -15.28 3.88
CA LEU A 72 -7.11 -13.85 3.59
C LEU A 72 -8.15 -13.07 4.40
N ILE A 73 -7.69 -12.08 5.18
CA ILE A 73 -8.54 -11.19 5.99
C ILE A 73 -8.73 -9.86 5.27
N ARG A 74 -7.66 -9.33 4.67
CA ARG A 74 -7.66 -7.96 4.14
C ARG A 74 -6.71 -7.83 2.97
N GLU A 75 -7.16 -7.13 1.93
CA GLU A 75 -6.32 -6.64 0.84
C GLU A 75 -6.39 -5.11 0.84
N GLU A 76 -5.24 -4.45 0.83
CA GLU A 76 -5.13 -3.01 0.88
C GLU A 76 -4.31 -2.45 -0.27
N GLN A 77 -4.56 -1.19 -0.59
CA GLN A 77 -3.82 -0.44 -1.60
C GLN A 77 -3.23 0.81 -0.99
N TRP A 78 -1.91 0.89 -1.00
CA TRP A 78 -1.17 2.03 -0.45
C TRP A 78 -0.38 2.73 -1.52
N ARG A 79 -0.14 4.03 -1.33
CA ARG A 79 0.71 4.83 -2.19
C ARG A 79 1.71 5.59 -1.33
N ALA A 80 2.96 5.15 -1.37
CA ALA A 80 4.08 5.95 -0.91
C ALA A 80 4.27 7.17 -1.82
N MET A 81 4.39 8.34 -1.20
CA MET A 81 4.82 9.57 -1.87
C MET A 81 6.35 9.59 -1.95
N ASP A 82 6.87 10.08 -3.07
CA ASP A 82 8.31 10.22 -3.27
C ASP A 82 8.87 11.25 -2.28
N PRO A 83 9.81 10.86 -1.39
CA PRO A 83 10.49 11.80 -0.49
C PRO A 83 11.22 12.93 -1.21
N ALA A 84 11.54 12.77 -2.50
CA ALA A 84 12.15 13.80 -3.34
C ALA A 84 11.15 14.84 -3.85
N ILE A 85 9.85 14.53 -3.89
CA ILE A 85 8.77 15.43 -4.36
C ILE A 85 8.08 16.10 -3.15
N ALA A 86 8.70 16.03 -1.97
CA ALA A 86 8.05 16.13 -0.67
C ALA A 86 8.13 17.52 -0.01
N TYR A 87 7.83 18.58 -0.77
CA TYR A 87 7.60 19.90 -0.22
C TYR A 87 6.12 20.24 -0.36
N ASP A 88 5.42 20.33 0.77
CA ASP A 88 4.10 20.95 0.84
C ASP A 88 4.29 22.37 1.37
N THR A 89 3.71 23.35 0.69
CA THR A 89 3.76 24.77 1.09
C THR A 89 2.60 25.02 2.03
N VAL A 90 2.87 25.11 3.33
CA VAL A 90 1.85 25.59 4.26
C VAL A 90 1.84 27.12 4.21
N ALA A 91 0.73 27.68 3.75
CA ALA A 91 0.49 29.12 3.84
C ALA A 91 0.42 29.52 5.32
N VAL A 92 1.39 30.30 5.77
CA VAL A 92 1.36 30.92 7.10
C VAL A 92 0.58 32.22 6.95
N TYR A 93 -0.51 32.36 7.69
CA TYR A 93 -1.33 33.57 7.72
C TYR A 93 -0.93 34.45 8.90
N ASP A 94 -1.08 35.77 8.74
CA ASP A 94 -0.79 36.73 9.79
C ASP A 94 -1.71 36.49 10.99
N LEU A 95 -1.16 36.51 12.20
CA LEU A 95 -1.93 36.27 13.41
C LEU A 95 -2.97 37.38 13.69
N LYS A 96 -2.80 38.56 13.10
CA LYS A 96 -3.70 39.72 13.26
C LYS A 96 -4.65 39.91 12.08
N ASP A 97 -4.36 39.28 10.93
CA ASP A 97 -5.17 39.37 9.72
C ASP A 97 -5.22 37.99 9.02
N PRO A 98 -6.30 37.21 9.25
CA PRO A 98 -6.42 35.85 8.75
C PRO A 98 -6.40 35.73 7.22
N ASP A 99 -6.70 36.81 6.48
CA ASP A 99 -6.69 36.82 5.02
C ASP A 99 -5.30 37.14 4.43
N LYS A 100 -4.33 37.51 5.27
CA LYS A 100 -2.99 37.89 4.83
C LYS A 100 -2.00 36.73 4.96
N GLN A 101 -1.65 36.12 3.83
CA GLN A 101 -0.54 35.15 3.77
C GLN A 101 0.80 35.87 3.98
N ILE A 102 1.52 35.53 5.07
CA ILE A 102 2.82 36.12 5.46
C ILE A 102 4.03 35.30 5.00
N GLY A 103 3.80 34.10 4.47
CA GLY A 103 4.85 33.31 3.84
C GLY A 103 4.44 31.87 3.59
N GLU A 104 5.34 31.13 2.95
CA GLU A 104 5.23 29.68 2.77
C GLU A 104 6.38 29.04 3.54
N VAL A 105 6.07 28.15 4.48
CA VAL A 105 7.08 27.33 5.15
C VAL A 105 7.14 26.00 4.45
N VAL A 106 8.31 25.69 3.92
CA VAL A 106 8.60 24.41 3.28
C VAL A 106 8.80 23.36 4.35
N VAL A 107 7.80 22.50 4.56
CA VAL A 107 7.91 21.37 5.50
C VAL A 107 8.47 20.17 4.74
N LYS A 108 9.56 19.59 5.26
CA LYS A 108 10.13 18.34 4.73
C LYS A 108 9.15 17.21 5.01
N ASN A 109 8.46 16.72 3.98
CA ASN A 109 7.60 15.56 4.12
C ASN A 109 8.48 14.29 4.13
N GLU A 110 8.58 13.61 5.27
CA GLU A 110 9.44 12.42 5.48
C GLU A 110 8.94 11.15 4.76
N GLY A 111 8.27 11.32 3.62
CA GLY A 111 7.54 10.28 2.90
C GLY A 111 6.30 9.85 3.69
N ILE A 112 5.11 10.24 3.22
CA ILE A 112 3.85 9.71 3.76
C ILE A 112 3.39 8.55 2.87
N ALA A 113 2.93 7.46 3.49
CA ALA A 113 2.11 6.46 2.82
C ALA A 113 0.64 6.83 2.99
N MET A 114 -0.11 6.82 1.89
CA MET A 114 -1.54 7.11 1.91
C MET A 114 -2.33 5.92 1.39
N ARG A 115 -3.48 5.64 2.01
CA ARG A 115 -4.47 4.72 1.46
C ARG A 115 -4.94 5.27 0.12
N HIS A 116 -4.83 4.44 -0.92
CA HIS A 116 -5.15 4.83 -2.29
C HIS A 116 -5.51 3.60 -3.11
N GLY A 117 -6.78 3.48 -3.47
CA GLY A 117 -7.35 2.37 -4.20
C GLY A 117 -8.40 1.62 -3.37
N ARG A 118 -8.71 0.41 -3.82
CA ARG A 118 -9.73 -0.43 -3.21
C ARG A 118 -9.15 -1.24 -2.05
N MET A 119 -9.75 -1.08 -0.87
CA MET A 119 -9.53 -1.90 0.31
C MET A 119 -10.63 -2.95 0.37
N VAL A 120 -10.27 -4.21 0.57
CA VAL A 120 -11.24 -5.30 0.65
C VAL A 120 -11.00 -6.07 1.93
N HIS A 121 -12.06 -6.26 2.71
CA HIS A 121 -12.05 -7.13 3.88
C HIS A 121 -12.81 -8.41 3.55
N TYR A 122 -12.28 -9.52 4.04
CA TYR A 122 -12.77 -10.85 3.77
C TYR A 122 -13.08 -11.56 5.08
N ASP A 123 -14.08 -12.43 5.04
CA ASP A 123 -14.30 -13.41 6.09
C ASP A 123 -13.22 -14.51 5.98
N PRO A 124 -12.38 -14.72 7.01
CA PRO A 124 -11.22 -15.61 6.92
C PRO A 124 -11.58 -17.09 6.83
N ARG A 125 -12.84 -17.47 7.04
CA ARG A 125 -13.28 -18.88 6.96
C ARG A 125 -13.94 -19.20 5.63
N SER A 126 -14.75 -18.29 5.12
CA SER A 126 -15.55 -18.46 3.90
C SER A 126 -14.95 -17.78 2.67
N GLY A 127 -14.00 -16.87 2.85
CA GLY A 127 -13.41 -16.06 1.78
C GLY A 127 -14.40 -15.05 1.17
N ARG A 128 -15.58 -14.87 1.77
CA ARG A 128 -16.58 -13.90 1.31
C ARG A 128 -16.09 -12.49 1.59
N VAL A 129 -16.33 -11.59 0.64
CA VAL A 129 -16.08 -10.16 0.85
C VAL A 129 -17.08 -9.62 1.87
N LEU A 130 -16.56 -9.04 2.95
CA LEU A 130 -17.33 -8.41 4.01
C LEU A 130 -17.50 -6.92 3.75
N LEU A 131 -16.45 -6.25 3.27
CA LEU A 131 -16.42 -4.81 3.08
C LEU A 131 -15.50 -4.45 1.92
N VAL A 132 -15.93 -3.50 1.10
CA VAL A 132 -15.11 -2.87 0.07
C VAL A 132 -15.14 -1.36 0.35
N GLU A 133 -13.97 -0.75 0.47
CA GLU A 133 -13.81 0.69 0.65
C GLU A 133 -12.91 1.22 -0.46
N ASN A 134 -13.24 2.38 -1.02
CA ASN A 134 -12.39 3.01 -2.03
C ASN A 134 -11.77 4.27 -1.43
N TYR A 135 -10.44 4.34 -1.43
CA TYR A 135 -9.71 5.50 -0.93
C TYR A 135 -9.00 6.23 -2.06
N VAL A 136 -8.97 7.55 -2.00
CA VAL A 136 -8.08 8.38 -2.81
C VAL A 136 -7.35 9.33 -1.89
N MET A 137 -6.03 9.18 -1.78
CA MET A 137 -5.17 10.03 -0.97
C MET A 137 -5.69 10.18 0.47
N ASN A 138 -5.85 9.05 1.18
CA ASN A 138 -6.43 8.92 2.53
C ASN A 138 -7.90 9.31 2.68
N LYS A 139 -8.55 9.91 1.68
CA LYS A 139 -9.98 10.24 1.72
C LYS A 139 -10.78 9.03 1.26
N LEU A 140 -11.68 8.56 2.13
CA LEU A 140 -12.67 7.56 1.76
C LEU A 140 -13.60 8.19 0.72
N GLN A 141 -13.70 7.57 -0.45
CA GLN A 141 -14.78 7.85 -1.38
C GLN A 141 -15.99 7.11 -0.85
N GLU A 142 -17.00 7.86 -0.41
CA GLU A 142 -18.32 7.29 -0.25
C GLU A 142 -18.79 6.85 -1.63
N GLU A 143 -18.95 5.53 -1.81
CA GLU A 143 -19.69 5.01 -2.93
C GLU A 143 -21.09 5.60 -2.82
N THR A 144 -21.40 6.56 -3.70
CA THR A 144 -22.78 6.73 -4.14
C THR A 144 -23.17 5.35 -4.63
N ALA A 145 -24.01 4.67 -3.86
CA ALA A 145 -24.41 3.30 -4.10
C ALA A 145 -24.76 3.15 -5.58
N VAL A 146 -23.85 2.56 -6.36
CA VAL A 146 -24.24 2.04 -7.65
C VAL A 146 -24.98 0.76 -7.28
N PRO A 147 -26.31 0.68 -7.47
CA PRO A 147 -27.01 -0.55 -7.17
C PRO A 147 -26.32 -1.66 -7.96
N ALA A 148 -26.11 -2.80 -7.31
CA ALA A 148 -25.52 -3.99 -7.92
C ALA A 148 -26.31 -4.35 -9.18
N VAL A 149 -25.88 -3.83 -10.33
CA VAL A 149 -26.37 -4.26 -11.63
C VAL A 149 -25.73 -5.62 -11.88
N PRO A 150 -26.53 -6.67 -12.15
CA PRO A 150 -25.98 -7.97 -12.51
C PRO A 150 -25.07 -7.79 -13.73
N ASP A 151 -23.85 -8.31 -13.59
CA ASP A 151 -22.76 -8.22 -14.56
C ASP A 151 -23.20 -8.82 -15.90
N THR A 152 -23.75 -7.97 -16.75
CA THR A 152 -24.20 -8.29 -18.12
C THR A 152 -23.45 -7.44 -19.15
N THR A 153 -22.43 -6.69 -18.73
CA THR A 153 -21.58 -5.94 -19.65
C THR A 153 -20.58 -6.90 -20.33
N PRO A 154 -20.66 -7.13 -21.65
CA PRO A 154 -19.66 -7.93 -22.34
C PRO A 154 -18.30 -7.25 -22.19
N ARG A 155 -17.29 -8.00 -21.74
CA ARG A 155 -15.89 -7.56 -21.64
C ARG A 155 -15.44 -6.92 -22.96
N VAL A 156 -15.38 -5.59 -23.00
CA VAL A 156 -14.82 -4.86 -24.15
C VAL A 156 -13.29 -4.94 -24.05
N ILE A 157 -12.69 -5.72 -24.94
CA ILE A 157 -11.24 -5.85 -25.06
C ILE A 157 -10.64 -4.49 -25.47
N PRO A 158 -9.61 -3.97 -24.78
CA PRO A 158 -8.98 -2.69 -25.10
C PRO A 158 -8.48 -2.63 -26.55
N LYS A 159 -8.70 -1.49 -27.24
CA LYS A 159 -8.32 -1.26 -28.64
C LYS A 159 -6.84 -1.55 -28.96
N VAL A 160 -5.96 -1.43 -27.96
CA VAL A 160 -4.52 -1.76 -28.07
C VAL A 160 -4.28 -3.24 -28.41
N ILE A 161 -5.14 -4.15 -27.94
CA ILE A 161 -5.03 -5.59 -28.22
C ILE A 161 -5.56 -5.92 -29.63
N GLN A 162 -6.55 -5.15 -30.12
CA GLN A 162 -7.10 -5.33 -31.49
C GLN A 162 -6.09 -4.91 -32.58
N GLU A 163 -5.24 -3.93 -32.31
CA GLU A 163 -4.21 -3.45 -33.23
C GLU A 163 -3.00 -4.42 -33.32
N TYR A 164 -2.72 -5.17 -32.25
CA TYR A 164 -1.62 -6.15 -32.23
C TYR A 164 -1.95 -7.40 -33.08
N ASP A 165 -3.20 -7.86 -33.06
CA ASP A 165 -3.65 -9.04 -33.81
C ASP A 165 -3.71 -8.78 -35.34
N LYS A 166 -4.06 -7.54 -35.75
CA LYS A 166 -4.07 -7.14 -37.17
C LYS A 166 -2.68 -7.15 -37.82
N LYS A 167 -1.61 -6.93 -37.03
CA LYS A 167 -0.23 -6.95 -37.55
C LYS A 167 0.34 -8.36 -37.71
N LYS A 168 -0.18 -9.36 -36.99
CA LYS A 168 0.27 -10.76 -37.12
C LYS A 168 -0.35 -11.52 -38.29
N LYS A 169 -1.50 -11.09 -38.81
CA LYS A 169 -2.17 -11.72 -39.97
C LYS A 169 -1.68 -11.24 -41.35
N LYS A 170 -0.64 -10.40 -41.40
CA LYS A 170 -0.12 -9.81 -42.64
C LYS A 170 1.33 -10.19 -42.98
N ASN A 171 1.90 -11.17 -42.26
CA ASN A 171 3.14 -11.86 -42.62
C ASN A 171 2.87 -13.34 -42.79
#